data_AF-A0A662WK57-F1
#
_entry.id   AF-A0A662WK57-F1
#
_cell.length_a   1.000
_cell.length_b   1.000
_cell.length_c   1.000
_cell.angle_alpha   90.00
_cell.angle_beta   90.00
_cell.angle_gamma   90.00
#
_symmetry.space_group_name_H-M   'P 1'
#
loop_
_entity.id
_entity.type
_entity.pdbx_description
1 polymer ?
#
loop_
_entity_poly.entity_id
_entity_poly.type
_entity_poly.pdbx_seq_one_letter_code
_entity_poly.pdbx_strand_id
1 'polypeptide(L)'
;QSSAEQARKNLVQLTAECKAVEEEGAAVGRARAQAQAAEIEGLAAVRQAELRVQAERIELDARVARIKEEQALDVEHVERLAELEVRKKRELMTMEADKFQQMVSSLGQDTLVALARAGPDNQVKLLEALGLNGYLITDGKSPVNLLGTAEGIIRGISNAES
;
A
#
# COMPACT_ATOMS: atom_id res chain seq x y z
N GLN A 1 -61.90 -74.53 39.81
CA GLN A 1 -61.29 -73.35 40.45
C GLN A 1 -59.78 -73.25 40.16
N SER A 2 -58.99 -74.33 40.27
CA SER A 2 -57.53 -74.33 39.97
C SER A 2 -57.13 -73.82 38.57
N SER A 3 -57.83 -74.21 37.50
CA SER A 3 -57.51 -73.74 36.12
C SER A 3 -57.63 -72.22 35.96
N ALA A 4 -58.60 -71.58 36.61
CA ALA A 4 -58.80 -70.14 36.53
C ALA A 4 -57.71 -69.36 37.29
N GLU A 5 -57.21 -69.90 38.41
CA GLU A 5 -56.06 -69.32 39.13
C GLU A 5 -54.76 -69.45 38.35
N GLN A 6 -54.52 -70.58 37.67
CA GLN A 6 -53.35 -70.75 36.81
C GLN A 6 -53.35 -69.75 35.65
N ALA A 7 -54.49 -69.57 34.98
CA ALA A 7 -54.64 -68.60 33.90
C ALA A 7 -54.41 -67.16 34.39
N ARG A 8 -54.90 -66.81 35.59
CA ARG A 8 -54.70 -65.49 36.19
C ARG A 8 -53.23 -65.22 36.52
N LYS A 9 -52.50 -66.20 37.05
CA LYS A 9 -51.05 -66.08 37.30
C LYS A 9 -50.27 -65.84 36.01
N ASN A 10 -50.54 -66.63 34.97
CA ASN A 10 -49.89 -66.47 33.68
C ASN A 10 -50.18 -65.10 33.06
N LEU A 11 -51.43 -64.61 33.16
CA LEU A 11 -51.80 -63.30 32.65
C LEU A 11 -51.05 -62.17 33.37
N VAL A 12 -50.90 -62.24 34.70
CA VAL A 12 -50.11 -61.25 35.46
C VAL A 12 -48.64 -61.30 35.06
N GLN A 13 -48.07 -62.49 34.90
CA GLN A 13 -46.68 -62.66 34.48
C GLN A 13 -46.45 -62.09 33.07
N LEU A 14 -47.28 -62.46 32.09
CA LEU A 14 -47.20 -61.91 30.74
C LEU A 14 -47.37 -60.38 30.74
N THR A 15 -48.27 -59.85 31.58
CA THR A 15 -48.47 -58.40 31.69
C THR A 15 -47.23 -57.70 32.25
N ALA A 16 -46.56 -58.30 33.22
CA ALA A 16 -45.32 -57.77 33.78
C ALA A 16 -44.18 -57.81 32.75
N GLU A 17 -44.06 -58.92 32.01
CA GLU A 17 -43.09 -59.08 30.92
C GLU A 17 -43.35 -58.07 29.79
N CYS A 18 -44.61 -57.89 29.37
CA CYS A 18 -44.99 -56.89 28.37
C CYS A 18 -44.64 -55.46 28.82
N LYS A 19 -44.92 -55.11 30.09
CA LYS A 19 -44.56 -53.79 30.63
C LYS A 19 -43.05 -53.56 30.65
N ALA A 20 -42.27 -54.57 31.05
CA ALA A 20 -40.81 -54.47 31.02
C ALA A 20 -40.29 -54.22 29.61
N VAL A 21 -40.82 -54.94 28.61
CA VAL A 21 -40.45 -54.77 27.20
C VAL A 21 -40.89 -53.40 26.66
N GLU A 22 -42.08 -52.91 27.02
CA GLU A 22 -42.55 -51.57 26.64
C GLU A 22 -41.66 -50.48 27.26
N GLU A 23 -41.34 -50.59 28.54
CA GLU A 23 -40.48 -49.62 29.24
C GLU A 23 -39.06 -49.62 28.68
N GLU A 24 -38.49 -50.79 28.40
CA GLU A 24 -37.18 -50.93 27.74
C GLU A 24 -37.21 -50.35 26.34
N GLY A 25 -38.22 -50.68 25.53
CA GLY A 25 -38.40 -50.14 24.18
C GLY A 25 -38.53 -48.61 24.19
N ALA A 26 -39.28 -48.06 25.15
CA ALA A 26 -39.43 -46.62 25.32
C ALA A 26 -38.13 -45.94 25.79
N ALA A 27 -37.35 -46.59 26.66
CA ALA A 27 -36.05 -46.09 27.09
C ALA A 27 -35.02 -46.10 25.95
N VAL A 28 -34.90 -47.23 25.25
CA VAL A 28 -33.99 -47.40 24.10
C VAL A 28 -34.38 -46.45 22.96
N GLY A 29 -35.67 -46.33 22.65
CA GLY A 29 -36.17 -45.41 21.64
C GLY A 29 -35.82 -43.95 21.96
N ARG A 30 -36.02 -43.51 23.21
CA ARG A 30 -35.63 -42.17 23.66
C ARG A 30 -34.12 -41.95 23.60
N ALA A 31 -33.33 -42.90 24.08
CA ALA A 31 -31.87 -42.80 24.05
C ALA A 31 -31.34 -42.70 22.61
N ARG A 32 -31.87 -43.50 21.68
CA ARG A 32 -31.52 -43.44 20.26
C ARG A 32 -31.93 -42.12 19.62
N ALA A 33 -33.14 -41.64 19.89
CA ALA A 33 -33.61 -40.35 19.37
C ALA A 33 -32.74 -39.18 19.86
N GLN A 34 -32.37 -39.19 21.14
CA GLN A 34 -31.46 -38.19 21.71
C GLN A 34 -30.06 -38.26 21.10
N ALA A 35 -29.51 -39.46 20.94
CA ALA A 35 -28.20 -39.64 20.30
C ALA A 35 -28.20 -39.13 18.85
N GLN A 36 -29.24 -39.46 18.07
CA GLN A 36 -29.39 -38.98 16.69
C GLN A 36 -29.57 -37.46 16.62
N ALA A 37 -30.35 -36.86 17.53
CA ALA A 37 -30.50 -35.42 17.60
C ALA A 37 -29.14 -34.73 17.87
N ALA A 38 -28.39 -35.23 18.85
CA ALA A 38 -27.07 -34.70 19.17
C ALA A 38 -26.07 -34.87 18.01
N GLU A 39 -26.13 -35.98 17.28
CA GLU A 39 -25.30 -36.22 16.10
C GLU A 39 -25.63 -35.22 14.98
N ILE A 40 -26.92 -35.01 14.69
CA ILE A 40 -27.37 -34.03 13.68
C ILE A 40 -26.92 -32.62 14.07
N GLU A 41 -27.10 -32.23 15.33
CA GLU A 41 -26.66 -30.93 15.82
C GLU A 41 -25.15 -30.74 15.73
N GLY A 42 -24.37 -31.76 16.10
CA GLY A 42 -22.91 -31.75 16.00
C GLY A 42 -22.44 -31.59 14.56
N LEU A 43 -22.99 -32.38 13.64
CA LEU A 43 -22.67 -32.30 12.21
C LEU A 43 -23.09 -30.96 11.59
N ALA A 44 -24.27 -30.45 11.98
CA ALA A 44 -24.75 -29.15 11.53
C ALA A 44 -23.84 -28.01 12.02
N ALA A 45 -23.38 -28.06 13.27
CA ALA A 45 -22.47 -27.07 13.83
C ALA A 45 -21.11 -27.06 13.11
N VAL A 46 -20.55 -28.24 12.82
CA VAL A 46 -19.30 -28.36 12.04
C VAL A 46 -19.50 -27.78 10.65
N ARG A 47 -20.55 -28.19 9.94
CA ARG A 47 -20.82 -27.71 8.58
C ARG A 47 -21.09 -26.21 8.53
N GLN A 48 -21.75 -25.67 9.55
CA GLN A 48 -21.95 -24.22 9.67
C GLN A 48 -20.63 -23.49 9.88
N ALA A 49 -19.73 -24.02 10.71
CA ALA A 49 -18.40 -23.44 10.91
C ALA A 49 -17.58 -23.47 9.62
N GLU A 50 -17.59 -24.58 8.88
CA GLU A 50 -16.91 -24.70 7.59
C GLU A 50 -17.43 -23.68 6.58
N LEU A 51 -18.75 -23.53 6.44
CA LEU A 51 -19.36 -22.56 5.53
C LEU A 51 -19.03 -21.12 5.92
N ARG A 52 -18.98 -20.80 7.22
CA ARG A 52 -18.55 -19.47 7.69
C ARG A 52 -17.10 -19.19 7.32
N VAL A 53 -16.19 -20.13 7.57
CA VAL A 53 -14.78 -19.98 7.20
C VAL A 53 -14.62 -19.82 5.69
N GLN A 54 -15.38 -20.56 4.89
CA GLN A 54 -15.37 -20.41 3.43
C GLN A 54 -15.88 -19.04 2.99
N ALA A 55 -16.96 -18.54 3.57
CA ALA A 55 -17.49 -17.21 3.28
C ALA A 55 -16.47 -16.11 3.64
N GLU A 56 -15.92 -16.17 4.86
CA GLU A 56 -14.87 -15.24 5.31
C GLU A 56 -13.65 -15.26 4.39
N ARG A 57 -13.22 -16.45 3.97
CA ARG A 57 -12.10 -16.59 3.02
C ARG A 57 -12.41 -15.91 1.68
N ILE A 58 -13.59 -16.14 1.11
CA ILE A 58 -14.00 -15.51 -0.15
C ILE A 58 -14.01 -13.99 -0.01
N GLU A 59 -14.58 -13.46 1.08
CA GLU A 59 -14.63 -12.02 1.33
C GLU A 59 -13.23 -11.41 1.50
N LEU A 60 -12.35 -12.07 2.25
CA LEU A 60 -10.97 -11.62 2.47
C LEU A 60 -10.15 -11.68 1.18
N ASP A 61 -10.26 -12.76 0.42
CA ASP A 61 -9.56 -12.92 -0.86
C ASP A 61 -10.00 -11.81 -1.85
N ALA A 62 -11.31 -11.55 -1.94
CA ALA A 62 -11.85 -10.47 -2.76
C ALA A 62 -11.38 -9.08 -2.29
N ARG A 63 -11.34 -8.86 -0.96
CA ARG A 63 -10.85 -7.61 -0.37
C ARG A 63 -9.38 -7.38 -0.67
N VAL A 64 -8.54 -8.40 -0.51
CA VAL A 64 -7.11 -8.33 -0.80
C VAL A 64 -6.88 -8.07 -2.29
N ALA A 65 -7.61 -8.76 -3.17
CA ALA A 65 -7.53 -8.51 -4.61
C ALA A 65 -7.86 -7.06 -4.97
N ARG A 66 -8.94 -6.50 -4.40
CA ARG A 66 -9.31 -5.10 -4.61
C ARG A 66 -8.22 -4.13 -4.14
N ILE A 67 -7.70 -4.33 -2.92
CA ILE A 67 -6.65 -3.46 -2.36
C ILE A 67 -5.39 -3.50 -3.22
N LYS A 68 -4.99 -4.68 -3.71
CA LYS A 68 -3.83 -4.81 -4.59
C LYS A 68 -4.00 -4.04 -5.90
N GLU A 69 -5.18 -4.13 -6.51
CA GLU A 69 -5.48 -3.40 -7.76
C GLU A 69 -5.45 -1.89 -7.54
N GLU A 70 -6.10 -1.41 -6.47
CA GLU A 70 -6.11 0.01 -6.10
C GLU A 70 -4.68 0.53 -5.86
N GLN A 71 -3.88 -0.21 -5.10
CA GLN A 71 -2.49 0.14 -4.85
C GLN A 71 -1.63 0.12 -6.12
N ALA A 72 -1.87 -0.81 -7.04
CA ALA A 72 -1.15 -0.86 -8.31
C ALA A 72 -1.46 0.37 -9.17
N LEU A 73 -2.74 0.77 -9.24
CA LEU A 73 -3.16 1.98 -9.95
C LEU A 73 -2.59 3.25 -9.32
N ASP A 74 -2.56 3.34 -8.00
CA ASP A 74 -1.98 4.48 -7.29
C ASP A 74 -0.48 4.60 -7.55
N VAL A 75 0.27 3.50 -7.50
CA VAL A 75 1.70 3.48 -7.83
C VAL A 75 1.92 3.92 -9.27
N GLU A 76 1.19 3.35 -10.24
CA GLU A 76 1.31 3.73 -11.65
C GLU A 76 0.97 5.21 -11.87
N HIS A 77 -0.01 5.75 -11.15
CA HIS A 77 -0.36 7.16 -11.23
C HIS A 77 0.76 8.05 -10.70
N VAL A 78 1.31 7.74 -9.51
CA VAL A 78 2.41 8.48 -8.90
C VAL A 78 3.67 8.43 -9.76
N GLU A 79 4.01 7.26 -10.31
CA GLU A 79 5.14 7.10 -11.23
C GLU A 79 4.99 7.98 -12.47
N ARG A 80 3.82 7.96 -13.12
CA ARG A 80 3.55 8.81 -14.29
C ARG A 80 3.62 10.31 -13.97
N LEU A 81 3.13 10.72 -12.80
CA LEU A 81 3.25 12.12 -12.36
C LEU A 81 4.71 12.50 -12.13
N ALA A 82 5.49 11.64 -11.47
CA ALA A 82 6.91 11.87 -11.24
C ALA A 82 7.70 11.96 -12.56
N GLU A 83 7.43 11.07 -13.52
CA GLU A 83 8.03 11.14 -14.85
C GLU A 83 7.68 12.42 -15.60
N LEU A 84 6.42 12.85 -15.52
CA LEU A 84 5.96 14.11 -16.13
C LEU A 84 6.67 15.32 -15.48
N GLU A 85 6.82 15.34 -14.16
CA GLU A 85 7.54 16.40 -13.46
C GLU A 85 9.02 16.44 -13.82
N VAL A 86 9.69 15.28 -13.87
CA VAL A 86 11.09 15.18 -14.28
C VAL A 86 11.26 15.69 -15.70
N ARG A 87 10.37 15.31 -16.63
CA ARG A 87 10.40 15.77 -18.02
C ARG A 87 10.21 17.28 -18.10
N LYS A 88 9.17 17.81 -17.43
CA LYS A 88 8.90 19.25 -17.37
C LYS A 88 10.10 20.03 -16.83
N LYS A 89 10.71 19.56 -15.72
CA LYS A 89 11.91 20.20 -15.15
C LYS A 89 13.08 20.17 -16.13
N ARG A 90 13.34 19.05 -16.81
CA ARG A 90 14.40 18.96 -17.82
C ARG A 90 14.18 19.93 -18.97
N GLU A 91 12.98 19.98 -19.52
CA GLU A 91 12.63 20.91 -20.60
C GLU A 91 12.79 22.38 -20.16
N LEU A 92 12.34 22.73 -18.95
CA LEU A 92 12.55 24.07 -18.38
C LEU A 92 14.03 24.41 -18.21
N MET A 93 14.85 23.46 -17.73
CA MET A 93 16.29 23.68 -17.59
C MET A 93 16.97 23.84 -18.94
N THR A 94 16.59 23.06 -19.95
CA THR A 94 17.10 23.22 -21.33
C THR A 94 16.72 24.59 -21.89
N MET A 95 15.46 25.01 -21.75
CA MET A 95 15.03 26.34 -22.20
C MET A 95 15.77 27.47 -21.49
N GLU A 96 16.00 27.37 -20.18
CA GLU A 96 16.73 28.40 -19.44
C GLU A 96 18.22 28.42 -19.81
N ALA A 97 18.83 27.26 -20.04
CA ALA A 97 20.21 27.16 -20.52
C ALA A 97 20.36 27.77 -21.92
N ASP A 98 19.44 27.47 -22.84
CA ASP A 98 19.44 28.02 -24.19
C ASP A 98 19.27 29.55 -24.16
N LYS A 99 18.34 30.04 -23.35
CA LYS A 99 18.12 31.48 -23.13
C LYS A 99 19.37 32.14 -22.54
N PHE A 100 20.00 31.53 -21.54
CA PHE A 100 21.24 32.04 -20.96
C PHE A 100 22.36 32.10 -21.99
N GLN A 101 22.54 31.04 -22.78
CA GLN A 101 23.53 31.01 -23.85
C GLN A 101 23.27 32.12 -24.89
N GLN A 102 22.02 32.32 -25.31
CA GLN A 102 21.66 33.40 -26.23
C GLN A 102 21.96 34.79 -25.64
N MET A 103 21.67 35.02 -24.36
CA MET A 103 21.99 36.28 -23.68
C MET A 103 23.49 36.54 -23.65
N VAL A 104 24.29 35.55 -23.24
CA VAL A 104 25.75 35.62 -23.18
C VAL A 104 26.35 35.85 -24.56
N SER A 105 25.90 35.10 -25.58
CA SER A 105 26.36 35.27 -26.96
C SER A 105 26.01 36.64 -27.53
N SER A 106 24.86 37.21 -27.17
CA SER A 106 24.43 38.54 -27.64
C SER A 106 25.23 39.69 -27.00
N LEU A 107 25.71 39.52 -25.76
CA LEU A 107 26.60 40.48 -25.11
C LEU A 107 28.00 40.49 -25.75
N GLY A 108 28.48 39.31 -26.19
CA GLY A 108 29.81 39.14 -26.79
C GLY A 108 30.94 39.04 -25.75
N GLN A 109 31.99 38.27 -26.10
CA GLN A 109 33.10 37.97 -25.19
C GLN A 109 33.83 39.24 -24.71
N ASP A 110 34.09 40.19 -25.60
CA ASP A 110 34.83 41.40 -25.28
C ASP A 110 34.09 42.30 -24.29
N THR A 111 32.76 42.42 -24.44
CA THR A 111 31.89 43.17 -23.53
C THR A 111 31.86 42.52 -22.15
N LEU A 112 31.80 41.19 -22.09
CA LEU A 112 31.81 40.43 -20.83
C LEU A 112 33.15 40.58 -20.11
N VAL A 113 34.27 40.52 -20.82
CA VAL A 113 35.61 40.74 -20.26
C VAL A 113 35.76 42.18 -19.76
N ALA A 114 35.27 43.16 -20.53
CA ALA A 114 35.29 44.57 -20.12
C ALA A 114 34.44 44.83 -18.88
N LEU A 115 33.25 44.22 -18.78
CA LEU A 115 32.39 44.32 -17.59
C LEU A 115 32.98 43.59 -16.38
N ALA A 116 33.61 42.43 -16.57
CA ALA A 116 34.26 41.68 -15.51
C ALA A 116 35.51 42.39 -14.97
N ARG A 117 36.23 43.14 -15.81
CA ARG A 117 37.36 43.98 -15.41
C ARG A 117 36.93 45.33 -14.82
N ALA A 118 35.69 45.76 -15.09
CA ALA A 118 35.11 46.91 -14.42
C ALA A 118 34.86 46.55 -12.95
N GLY A 119 34.99 47.52 -12.04
CA GLY A 119 35.01 47.29 -10.59
C GLY A 119 33.80 46.52 -10.02
N PRO A 120 33.84 46.15 -8.73
CA PRO A 120 32.91 45.21 -8.09
C PRO A 120 31.43 45.44 -8.39
N ASP A 121 30.99 46.70 -8.42
CA ASP A 121 29.60 47.08 -8.69
C ASP A 121 29.10 46.65 -10.08
N ASN A 122 29.97 46.62 -11.09
CA ASN A 122 29.60 46.24 -12.45
C ASN A 122 29.58 44.71 -12.64
N GLN A 123 30.37 43.98 -11.85
CA GLN A 123 30.32 42.51 -11.80
C GLN A 123 28.99 42.04 -11.18
N VAL A 124 28.52 42.70 -10.12
CA VAL A 124 27.21 42.41 -9.50
C VAL A 124 26.08 42.70 -10.47
N LYS A 125 26.10 43.85 -11.16
CA LYS A 125 25.11 44.19 -12.19
C LYS A 125 25.10 43.22 -13.38
N LEU A 126 26.25 42.67 -13.75
CA LEU A 126 26.34 41.61 -14.77
C LEU A 126 25.62 40.34 -14.32
N LEU A 127 25.89 39.89 -13.10
CA LEU A 127 25.26 38.70 -12.52
C LEU A 127 23.74 38.91 -12.36
N GLU A 128 23.31 40.10 -11.95
CA GLU A 128 21.90 40.51 -11.89
C GLU A 128 21.24 40.50 -13.27
N ALA A 129 21.89 41.07 -14.29
CA ALA A 129 21.37 41.15 -15.66
C ALA A 129 21.28 39.78 -16.35
N LEU A 130 22.19 38.86 -16.01
CA LEU A 130 22.15 37.46 -16.43
C LEU A 130 21.14 36.62 -15.63
N GLY A 131 20.42 37.23 -14.69
CA GLY A 131 19.45 36.53 -13.84
C GLY A 131 20.07 35.59 -12.83
N LEU A 132 21.40 35.66 -12.61
CA LEU A 132 22.15 34.86 -11.64
C LEU A 132 22.04 35.42 -10.22
N ASN A 133 20.88 35.97 -9.88
CA ASN A 133 20.55 36.44 -8.55
C ASN A 133 20.34 35.26 -7.61
N GLY A 134 21.40 34.82 -6.95
CA GLY A 134 21.30 33.90 -5.82
C GLY A 134 20.93 32.46 -6.17
N TYR A 135 21.40 31.91 -7.30
CA TYR A 135 21.30 30.47 -7.53
C TYR A 135 22.26 29.72 -6.60
N LEU A 136 21.75 29.31 -5.46
CA LEU A 136 22.32 28.28 -4.60
C LEU A 136 22.17 26.96 -5.38
N ILE A 137 23.19 26.56 -6.14
CA ILE A 137 23.19 25.23 -6.78
C ILE A 137 23.43 24.22 -5.66
N THR A 138 22.34 23.63 -5.16
CA THR A 138 22.40 22.52 -4.23
C THR A 138 22.53 21.24 -5.04
N ASP A 139 23.76 20.75 -5.25
CA ASP A 139 23.93 19.30 -5.31
C ASP A 139 23.72 18.80 -3.88
N GLY A 140 22.81 17.85 -3.68
CA GLY A 140 22.06 17.57 -2.43
C GLY A 140 22.87 17.24 -1.15
N LYS A 141 24.17 17.52 -1.10
CA LYS A 141 25.05 17.31 0.05
C LYS A 141 25.92 18.53 0.40
N SER A 142 25.97 19.59 -0.40
CA SER A 142 26.73 20.81 -0.07
C SER A 142 26.21 22.05 -0.80
N PRO A 143 25.86 23.14 -0.09
CA PRO A 143 25.46 24.38 -0.73
C PRO A 143 26.67 25.05 -1.42
N VAL A 144 26.66 25.13 -2.75
CA VAL A 144 27.64 25.92 -3.50
C VAL A 144 27.07 27.32 -3.70
N ASN A 145 27.68 28.31 -3.04
CA ASN A 145 27.38 29.72 -3.25
C ASN A 145 28.04 30.17 -4.56
N LEU A 146 27.25 30.29 -5.64
CA LEU A 146 27.76 30.66 -6.96
C LEU A 146 28.49 32.01 -6.99
N LEU A 147 28.16 32.95 -6.09
CA LEU A 147 28.92 34.20 -5.93
C LEU A 147 30.37 33.92 -5.51
N GLY A 148 30.58 33.03 -4.53
CA GLY A 148 31.92 32.65 -4.08
C GLY A 148 32.69 31.79 -5.09
N THR A 149 31.99 30.98 -5.89
CA THR A 149 32.62 30.20 -6.97
C THR A 149 33.00 31.07 -8.16
N ALA A 150 32.19 32.07 -8.51
CA ALA A 150 32.52 33.06 -9.55
C ALA A 150 33.75 33.89 -9.15
N GLU A 151 33.86 34.32 -7.89
CA GLU A 151 35.06 34.96 -7.36
C GLU A 151 36.30 34.06 -7.51
N GLY A 152 36.18 32.76 -7.22
CA GLY A 152 37.27 31.79 -7.38
C GLY A 152 37.74 31.61 -8.83
N ILE A 153 36.80 31.54 -9.79
CA ILE A 153 37.10 31.43 -11.23
C ILE A 153 37.71 32.73 -11.76
N ILE A 154 37.16 33.89 -11.39
CA ILE A 154 37.69 35.21 -11.78
C ILE A 154 39.12 35.40 -11.24
N ARG A 155 39.40 34.96 -10.00
CA ARG A 155 40.75 35.00 -9.43
C ARG A 155 41.71 34.05 -10.15
N GLY A 156 41.23 32.86 -10.54
CA GLY A 156 42.00 31.90 -11.33
C GLY A 156 42.35 32.42 -12.73
N ILE A 157 41.43 33.12 -13.38
CA ILE A 157 41.65 33.78 -14.68
C ILE A 157 42.60 34.97 -14.54
N SER A 158 42.43 35.79 -13.49
CA SER A 158 43.30 36.95 -13.22
C SER A 158 44.75 36.57 -12.92
N ASN A 159 44.96 35.43 -12.26
CA ASN A 159 46.30 34.89 -11.97
C ASN A 159 46.94 34.17 -13.17
N ALA A 160 46.18 33.82 -14.20
CA ALA A 160 46.69 33.20 -15.43
C ALA A 160 47.20 34.23 -16.45
N GLU A 161 46.93 35.52 -16.24
CA GLU A 161 47.41 36.64 -17.08
C GLU A 161 48.62 37.39 -16.43
N SER A 162 49.25 36.84 -15.40
CA SER A 162 50.50 37.34 -14.77
C SER A 162 51.71 36.47 -15.10
#